data_AF-A0A0N1E112-F1
#
_entry.id   AF-A0A0N1E112-F1
#
_cell.length_a   1.000
_cell.length_b   1.000
_cell.length_c   1.000
_cell.angle_alpha   90.00
_cell.angle_beta   90.00
_cell.angle_gamma   90.00
#
_symmetry.space_group_name_H-M   'P 1'
#
loop_
_entity.id
_entity.type
_entity.pdbx_description
1 polymer ?
#
loop_
_entity_poly.entity_id
_entity_poly.type
_entity_poly.pdbx_seq_one_letter_code
_entity_poly.pdbx_strand_id
1 'polypeptide(L)'
;MIKQIIFTLFAFLSSQMVYSQTFDDTSCWEYFKITQDLKNNKPLDKKTWNQFLKNEAIQVYLNDQGVDSTYINNYRKIMEIVYMPKNAAALQQRLKNPMNNWWFYIVNEYKVNEDQMKKYLTDIKKDPKSYFETCYQYTYQMLPKKYQKKAPNYKVTIIPIHNDAHIESSWMVYSLMAAYFHDANKMGAMGGHEFHHVLRPQLMFEVENQDAVIVNLLQKILNEGSADLTDKIYEGKDAVKLLEFQRETRAEFIADGAKVIKNIDSLLSVKPLDRSALKMNKLINIGNTSGHVPGCYMSDIIYKAGYKKELTKHIEDPFQFIYLYDKASKKDKNAYVLSSTTMDLVRELDKKYRPKAKVEQYQ
;
A
#
# COMPACT_ATOMS: atom_id res chain seq x y z
N MET A 1 -24.89 38.60 37.01
CA MET A 1 -23.53 38.14 36.65
C MET A 1 -23.38 36.63 36.61
N ILE A 2 -23.85 35.86 37.61
CA ILE A 2 -23.67 34.38 37.64
C ILE A 2 -24.42 33.65 36.51
N LYS A 3 -25.61 34.12 36.09
CA LYS A 3 -26.41 33.49 35.02
C LYS A 3 -25.83 33.67 33.60
N GLN A 4 -25.02 34.69 33.36
CA GLN A 4 -24.38 34.92 32.04
C GLN A 4 -23.12 34.08 31.86
N ILE A 5 -22.40 33.76 32.94
CA ILE A 5 -21.17 32.94 32.90
C ILE A 5 -21.49 31.46 32.60
N ILE A 6 -22.65 30.96 33.06
CA ILE A 6 -23.07 29.56 32.82
C ILE A 6 -23.47 29.34 31.34
N PHE A 7 -24.02 30.36 30.68
CA PHE A 7 -24.43 30.25 29.27
C PHE A 7 -23.22 30.24 28.31
N THR A 8 -22.14 30.95 28.67
CA THR A 8 -20.88 30.93 27.89
C THR A 8 -20.13 29.60 28.04
N LEU A 9 -20.23 28.93 29.20
CA LEU A 9 -19.61 27.62 29.40
C LEU A 9 -20.32 26.49 28.62
N PHE A 10 -21.63 26.58 28.43
CA PHE A 10 -22.39 25.60 27.64
C PHE A 10 -22.18 25.75 26.12
N ALA A 11 -21.95 26.97 25.63
CA ALA A 11 -21.67 27.24 24.22
C ALA A 11 -20.25 26.83 23.79
N PHE A 12 -19.29 26.73 24.72
CA PHE A 12 -17.93 26.25 24.43
C PHE A 12 -17.78 24.73 24.44
N LEU A 13 -18.74 23.99 25.03
CA LEU A 13 -18.75 22.53 25.04
C LEU A 13 -19.42 21.93 23.79
N SER A 14 -20.15 22.72 23.00
CA SER A 14 -20.89 22.25 21.82
C SER A 14 -20.12 22.36 20.50
N SER A 15 -18.87 22.86 20.48
CA SER A 15 -18.11 23.11 19.24
C SER A 15 -16.94 22.16 18.99
N GLN A 16 -16.69 21.19 19.86
CA GLN A 16 -15.83 20.05 19.52
C GLN A 16 -16.68 18.91 18.97
N MET A 17 -17.32 19.14 17.81
CA MET A 17 -17.60 18.01 16.92
C MET A 17 -16.25 17.45 16.51
N VAL A 18 -15.78 16.44 17.25
CA VAL A 18 -14.66 15.61 16.84
C VAL A 18 -15.11 14.95 15.55
N TYR A 19 -14.71 15.50 14.41
CA TYR A 19 -14.94 14.88 13.12
C TYR A 19 -14.25 13.51 13.16
N SER A 20 -15.04 12.45 13.24
CA SER A 20 -14.53 11.12 12.99
C SER A 20 -14.09 11.06 11.54
N GLN A 21 -12.89 10.55 11.29
CA GLN A 21 -12.46 10.21 9.93
C GLN A 21 -13.50 9.28 9.30
N THR A 22 -13.76 9.44 8.00
CA THR A 22 -14.77 8.68 7.23
C THR A 22 -14.20 8.22 5.89
N PHE A 23 -14.96 7.38 5.20
CA PHE A 23 -14.68 6.95 3.82
C PHE A 23 -15.54 7.72 2.82
N ASP A 24 -14.94 8.14 1.72
CA ASP A 24 -15.67 8.38 0.47
C ASP A 24 -15.72 7.09 -0.35
N ASP A 25 -16.90 6.54 -0.58
CA ASP A 25 -17.14 5.34 -1.41
C ASP A 25 -18.13 5.64 -2.54
N THR A 26 -18.35 6.93 -2.86
CA THR A 26 -19.43 7.37 -3.76
C THR A 26 -19.30 6.70 -5.13
N SER A 27 -18.06 6.57 -5.63
CA SER A 27 -17.77 5.91 -6.90
C SER A 27 -18.14 4.42 -6.89
N CYS A 28 -18.06 3.72 -5.75
CA CYS A 28 -18.49 2.32 -5.64
C CYS A 28 -20.00 2.18 -5.90
N TRP A 29 -20.81 3.09 -5.33
CA TRP A 29 -22.25 3.07 -5.54
C TRP A 29 -22.65 3.45 -6.96
N GLU A 30 -21.90 4.33 -7.62
CA GLU A 30 -22.07 4.62 -9.05
C GLU A 30 -21.73 3.39 -9.91
N TYR A 31 -20.65 2.69 -9.58
CA TYR A 31 -20.27 1.45 -10.25
C TYR A 31 -21.34 0.37 -10.11
N PHE A 32 -21.95 0.20 -8.93
CA PHE A 32 -23.04 -0.77 -8.76
C PHE A 32 -24.28 -0.45 -9.59
N LYS A 33 -24.55 0.83 -9.89
CA LYS A 33 -25.62 1.20 -10.84
C LYS A 33 -25.26 0.76 -12.26
N ILE A 34 -24.00 0.99 -12.66
CA ILE A 34 -23.48 0.54 -13.96
C ILE A 34 -23.58 -1.00 -14.07
N THR A 35 -23.15 -1.74 -13.05
CA THR A 35 -23.20 -3.21 -13.10
C THR A 35 -24.63 -3.74 -13.08
N GLN A 36 -25.57 -3.07 -12.42
CA GLN A 36 -26.98 -3.41 -12.46
C GLN A 36 -27.58 -3.28 -13.87
N ASP A 37 -27.22 -2.25 -14.62
CA ASP A 37 -27.63 -2.10 -16.02
C ASP A 37 -27.00 -3.19 -16.91
N LEU A 38 -25.72 -3.52 -16.69
CA LEU A 38 -25.05 -4.62 -17.41
C LEU A 38 -25.70 -5.99 -17.13
N LYS A 39 -26.08 -6.27 -15.88
CA LYS A 39 -26.83 -7.48 -15.49
C LYS A 39 -28.17 -7.58 -16.22
N ASN A 40 -28.76 -6.44 -16.59
CA ASN A 40 -29.98 -6.35 -17.41
C ASN A 40 -29.70 -6.36 -18.93
N ASN A 41 -28.50 -6.80 -19.35
CA ASN A 41 -28.03 -6.81 -20.74
C ASN A 41 -28.04 -5.44 -21.44
N LYS A 42 -27.99 -4.33 -20.69
CA LYS A 42 -27.76 -3.00 -21.26
C LYS A 42 -26.26 -2.76 -21.42
N PRO A 43 -25.75 -2.48 -22.64
CA PRO A 43 -24.33 -2.21 -22.86
C PRO A 43 -23.87 -0.94 -22.12
N LEU A 44 -22.57 -0.86 -21.80
CA LEU A 44 -21.96 0.29 -21.15
C LEU A 44 -21.38 1.22 -22.20
N ASP A 45 -22.10 2.27 -22.56
CA ASP A 45 -21.61 3.21 -23.56
C ASP A 45 -20.40 4.02 -23.08
N LYS A 46 -19.61 4.51 -24.04
CA LYS A 46 -18.37 5.26 -23.75
C LYS A 46 -18.61 6.56 -22.98
N LYS A 47 -19.73 7.24 -23.21
CA LYS A 47 -20.02 8.52 -22.56
C LYS A 47 -20.27 8.29 -21.07
N THR A 48 -21.10 7.30 -20.74
CA THR A 48 -21.35 6.88 -19.35
C THR A 48 -20.07 6.44 -18.66
N TRP A 49 -19.26 5.59 -19.31
CA TRP A 49 -17.98 5.14 -18.77
C TRP A 49 -16.99 6.29 -18.51
N ASN A 50 -16.80 7.17 -19.50
CA ASN A 50 -15.88 8.29 -19.36
C ASN A 50 -16.36 9.29 -18.30
N GLN A 51 -17.67 9.46 -18.11
CA GLN A 51 -18.20 10.30 -17.04
C GLN A 51 -17.92 9.70 -15.66
N PHE A 52 -18.11 8.40 -15.47
CA PHE A 52 -17.75 7.70 -14.25
C PHE A 52 -16.26 7.86 -13.91
N LEU A 53 -15.38 7.73 -14.91
CA LEU A 53 -13.95 7.87 -14.71
C LEU A 53 -13.50 9.29 -14.33
N LYS A 54 -14.32 10.33 -14.54
CA LYS A 54 -13.98 11.69 -14.08
C LYS A 54 -13.96 11.84 -12.56
N ASN A 55 -14.38 10.83 -11.81
CA ASN A 55 -14.17 10.82 -10.37
C ASN A 55 -12.69 11.05 -10.05
N GLU A 56 -12.41 12.04 -9.20
CA GLU A 56 -11.05 12.50 -8.92
C GLU A 56 -10.16 11.38 -8.34
N ALA A 57 -10.70 10.54 -7.45
CA ALA A 57 -9.95 9.45 -6.83
C ALA A 57 -9.54 8.39 -7.86
N ILE A 58 -10.44 8.11 -8.79
CA ILE A 58 -10.19 7.20 -9.91
C ILE A 58 -9.09 7.77 -10.81
N GLN A 59 -9.12 9.07 -11.11
CA GLN A 59 -8.08 9.71 -11.93
C GLN A 59 -6.71 9.67 -11.25
N VAL A 60 -6.65 10.01 -9.95
CA VAL A 60 -5.42 9.93 -9.16
C VAL A 60 -4.84 8.52 -9.23
N TYR A 61 -5.66 7.50 -8.95
CA TYR A 61 -5.23 6.11 -9.00
C TYR A 61 -4.77 5.68 -10.40
N LEU A 62 -5.55 5.94 -11.46
CA LEU A 62 -5.21 5.50 -12.81
C LEU A 62 -3.95 6.19 -13.36
N ASN A 63 -3.72 7.46 -13.00
CA ASN A 63 -2.52 8.18 -13.39
C ASN A 63 -1.26 7.59 -12.74
N ASP A 64 -1.34 7.23 -11.46
CA ASP A 64 -0.25 6.56 -10.75
C ASP A 64 0.09 5.20 -11.38
N GLN A 65 -0.94 4.43 -11.74
CA GLN A 65 -0.77 3.13 -12.42
C GLN A 65 -0.22 3.28 -13.86
N GLY A 66 -0.11 4.50 -14.38
CA GLY A 66 0.44 4.77 -15.71
C GLY A 66 -0.38 4.17 -16.86
N VAL A 67 -1.69 3.97 -16.65
CA VAL A 67 -2.54 3.32 -17.65
C VAL A 67 -3.04 4.30 -18.70
N ASP A 68 -3.19 3.81 -19.93
CA ASP A 68 -3.62 4.62 -21.07
C ASP A 68 -5.12 4.46 -21.39
N SER A 69 -5.58 5.24 -22.38
CA SER A 69 -6.97 5.15 -22.84
C SER A 69 -7.32 3.78 -23.46
N THR A 70 -6.34 3.04 -23.98
CA THR A 70 -6.53 1.70 -24.52
C THR A 70 -6.90 0.73 -23.41
N TYR A 71 -6.13 0.75 -22.33
CA TYR A 71 -6.36 -0.02 -21.12
C TYR A 71 -7.75 0.24 -20.55
N ILE A 72 -8.09 1.52 -20.37
CA ILE A 72 -9.39 1.95 -19.84
C ILE A 72 -10.56 1.45 -20.72
N ASN A 73 -10.41 1.54 -22.05
CA ASN A 73 -11.43 1.07 -22.99
C ASN A 73 -11.57 -0.46 -22.98
N ASN A 74 -10.48 -1.19 -22.77
CA ASN A 74 -10.50 -2.63 -22.63
C ASN A 74 -11.22 -3.04 -21.34
N TYR A 75 -10.95 -2.37 -20.22
CA TYR A 75 -11.65 -2.62 -18.94
C TYR A 75 -13.17 -2.50 -19.09
N ARG A 76 -13.66 -1.45 -19.77
CA ARG A 76 -15.10 -1.29 -20.10
C ARG A 76 -15.67 -2.50 -20.85
N LYS A 77 -14.97 -2.98 -21.88
CA LYS A 77 -15.39 -4.16 -22.68
C LYS A 77 -15.36 -5.45 -21.85
N ILE A 78 -14.39 -5.58 -20.94
CA ILE A 78 -14.31 -6.69 -19.99
C ILE A 78 -15.55 -6.70 -19.10
N MET A 79 -15.97 -5.55 -18.56
CA MET A 79 -17.19 -5.45 -17.75
C MET A 79 -18.44 -5.93 -18.49
N GLU A 80 -18.61 -5.58 -19.77
CA GLU A 80 -19.73 -6.08 -20.59
C GLU A 80 -19.71 -7.61 -20.71
N ILE A 81 -18.55 -8.22 -20.87
CA ILE A 81 -18.43 -9.68 -20.98
C ILE A 81 -18.66 -10.36 -19.64
N VAL A 82 -18.20 -9.77 -18.55
CA VAL A 82 -18.33 -10.33 -17.21
C VAL A 82 -19.77 -10.21 -16.69
N TYR A 83 -20.39 -9.04 -16.80
CA TYR A 83 -21.67 -8.76 -16.14
C TYR A 83 -22.91 -9.11 -16.96
N MET A 84 -22.85 -9.06 -18.30
CA MET A 84 -24.03 -9.33 -19.12
C MET A 84 -24.30 -10.84 -19.22
N PRO A 85 -25.49 -11.34 -18.82
CA PRO A 85 -25.82 -12.76 -18.86
C PRO A 85 -25.64 -13.42 -20.24
N LYS A 86 -25.89 -12.68 -21.33
CA LYS A 86 -25.73 -13.19 -22.70
C LYS A 86 -24.29 -13.62 -23.05
N ASN A 87 -23.29 -13.15 -22.28
CA ASN A 87 -21.87 -13.45 -22.48
C ASN A 87 -21.35 -14.58 -21.58
N ALA A 88 -22.21 -15.27 -20.82
CA ALA A 88 -21.81 -16.26 -19.81
C ALA A 88 -20.87 -17.35 -20.35
N ALA A 89 -21.14 -17.91 -21.54
CA ALA A 89 -20.28 -18.93 -22.13
C ALA A 89 -18.87 -18.40 -22.46
N ALA A 90 -18.80 -17.17 -22.99
CA ALA A 90 -17.52 -16.53 -23.29
C ALA A 90 -16.72 -16.22 -22.02
N LEU A 91 -17.40 -15.78 -20.95
CA LEU A 91 -16.78 -15.58 -19.64
C LEU A 91 -16.21 -16.89 -19.08
N GLN A 92 -17.00 -17.96 -19.04
CA GLN A 92 -16.56 -19.26 -18.52
C GLN A 92 -15.34 -19.80 -19.28
N GLN A 93 -15.28 -19.62 -20.60
CA GLN A 93 -14.11 -20.02 -21.37
C GLN A 93 -12.84 -19.23 -21.00
N ARG A 94 -12.94 -17.93 -20.67
CA ARG A 94 -11.81 -17.11 -20.23
C ARG A 94 -11.34 -17.46 -18.83
N LEU A 95 -12.28 -17.74 -17.93
CA LEU A 95 -12.00 -18.09 -16.53
C LEU A 95 -11.33 -19.46 -16.37
N LYS A 96 -11.29 -20.31 -17.41
CA LYS A 96 -10.45 -21.54 -17.40
C LYS A 96 -8.95 -21.25 -17.30
N ASN A 97 -8.51 -20.07 -17.73
CA ASN A 97 -7.10 -19.64 -17.67
C ASN A 97 -7.02 -18.25 -17.05
N PRO A 98 -7.26 -18.11 -15.72
CA PRO A 98 -7.43 -16.81 -15.07
C PRO A 98 -6.16 -15.95 -15.13
N MET A 99 -4.97 -16.55 -15.04
CA MET A 99 -3.69 -15.82 -15.14
C MET A 99 -3.49 -15.17 -16.52
N ASN A 100 -3.88 -15.86 -17.60
CA ASN A 100 -3.83 -15.32 -18.96
C ASN A 100 -4.97 -14.33 -19.25
N ASN A 101 -6.00 -14.31 -18.40
CA ASN A 101 -7.19 -13.48 -18.55
C ASN A 101 -7.41 -12.65 -17.27
N TRP A 102 -6.32 -12.11 -16.73
CA TRP A 102 -6.26 -11.49 -15.41
C TRP A 102 -7.42 -10.52 -15.15
N TRP A 103 -7.68 -9.60 -16.08
CA TRP A 103 -8.76 -8.63 -15.91
C TRP A 103 -10.17 -9.23 -15.94
N PHE A 104 -10.39 -10.33 -16.67
CA PHE A 104 -11.66 -11.06 -16.57
C PHE A 104 -11.83 -11.68 -15.20
N TYR A 105 -10.76 -12.22 -14.65
CA TYR A 105 -10.76 -12.77 -13.30
C TYR A 105 -11.03 -11.68 -12.26
N ILE A 106 -10.27 -10.57 -12.25
CA ILE A 106 -10.47 -9.45 -11.31
C ILE A 106 -11.89 -8.87 -11.41
N VAL A 107 -12.38 -8.56 -12.60
CA VAL A 107 -13.74 -8.00 -12.74
C VAL A 107 -14.81 -9.05 -12.38
N ASN A 108 -14.55 -10.34 -12.58
CA ASN A 108 -15.44 -11.41 -12.11
C ASN A 108 -15.48 -11.49 -10.59
N GLU A 109 -14.37 -11.29 -9.89
CA GLU A 109 -14.35 -11.26 -8.42
C GLU A 109 -15.18 -10.10 -7.84
N TYR A 110 -15.19 -8.94 -8.50
CA TYR A 110 -16.15 -7.87 -8.20
C TYR A 110 -17.61 -8.34 -8.38
N LYS A 111 -17.90 -9.02 -9.49
CA LYS A 111 -19.26 -9.48 -9.80
C LYS A 111 -19.78 -10.50 -8.79
N VAL A 112 -18.98 -11.52 -8.46
CA VAL A 112 -19.42 -12.63 -7.60
C VAL A 112 -19.51 -12.23 -6.13
N ASN A 113 -18.81 -11.17 -5.71
CA ASN A 113 -18.83 -10.66 -4.33
C ASN A 113 -19.59 -9.33 -4.19
N GLU A 114 -20.30 -8.87 -5.22
CA GLU A 114 -20.87 -7.51 -5.26
C GLU A 114 -21.77 -7.20 -4.05
N ASP A 115 -22.62 -8.14 -3.64
CA ASP A 115 -23.55 -7.93 -2.53
C ASP A 115 -22.83 -7.90 -1.17
N GLN A 116 -21.79 -8.72 -1.00
CA GLN A 116 -20.95 -8.70 0.19
C GLN A 116 -20.11 -7.42 0.26
N MET A 117 -19.63 -6.93 -0.88
CA MET A 117 -18.92 -5.64 -0.96
C MET A 117 -19.85 -4.45 -0.63
N LYS A 118 -21.10 -4.44 -1.12
CA LYS A 118 -22.12 -3.44 -0.70
C LYS A 118 -22.37 -3.48 0.81
N LYS A 119 -22.49 -4.69 1.37
CA LYS A 119 -22.67 -4.89 2.80
C LYS A 119 -21.46 -4.38 3.58
N TYR A 120 -20.25 -4.72 3.14
CA TYR A 120 -19.00 -4.26 3.73
C TYR A 120 -18.94 -2.72 3.79
N LEU A 121 -19.15 -2.03 2.67
CA LEU A 121 -19.19 -0.56 2.62
C LEU A 121 -20.23 0.05 3.58
N THR A 122 -21.40 -0.58 3.65
CA THR A 122 -22.46 -0.16 4.57
C THR A 122 -22.05 -0.36 6.03
N ASP A 123 -21.40 -1.48 6.35
CA ASP A 123 -21.05 -1.83 7.73
C ASP A 123 -19.89 -0.98 8.27
N ILE A 124 -18.82 -0.76 7.50
CA ILE A 124 -17.70 0.10 7.93
C ILE A 124 -18.12 1.56 8.17
N LYS A 125 -19.19 2.00 7.52
CA LYS A 125 -19.77 3.34 7.70
C LYS A 125 -20.66 3.49 8.93
N LYS A 126 -21.12 2.39 9.53
CA LYS A 126 -21.93 2.44 10.77
C LYS A 126 -21.09 2.91 11.96
N ASP A 127 -19.82 2.52 12.00
CA ASP A 127 -18.87 2.91 13.04
C ASP A 127 -17.47 3.13 12.45
N PRO A 128 -17.29 4.22 11.69
CA PRO A 128 -16.00 4.51 11.05
C PRO A 128 -14.92 4.78 12.10
N LYS A 129 -15.30 5.29 13.28
CA LYS A 129 -14.37 5.55 14.38
C LYS A 129 -13.67 4.26 14.81
N SER A 130 -14.43 3.20 15.12
CA SER A 130 -13.85 1.92 15.54
C SER A 130 -13.01 1.28 14.44
N TYR A 131 -13.42 1.44 13.17
CA TYR A 131 -12.61 1.00 12.03
C TYR A 131 -11.24 1.69 12.02
N PHE A 132 -11.21 3.03 12.02
CA PHE A 132 -9.94 3.77 11.96
C PHE A 132 -9.09 3.55 13.22
N GLU A 133 -9.71 3.41 14.40
CA GLU A 133 -8.98 3.02 15.62
C GLU A 133 -8.30 1.67 15.49
N THR A 134 -8.94 0.71 14.81
CA THR A 134 -8.33 -0.59 14.49
C THR A 134 -7.14 -0.43 13.56
N CYS A 135 -7.25 0.40 12.50
CA CYS A 135 -6.12 0.69 11.60
C CYS A 135 -4.93 1.30 12.36
N TYR A 136 -5.18 2.33 13.17
CA TYR A 136 -4.15 2.96 13.99
C TYR A 136 -3.50 1.96 14.96
N GLN A 137 -4.26 1.03 15.54
CA GLN A 137 -3.69 -0.01 16.41
C GLN A 137 -2.66 -0.88 15.69
N TYR A 138 -2.88 -1.25 14.41
CA TYR A 138 -1.88 -1.99 13.63
C TYR A 138 -0.66 -1.11 13.31
N THR A 139 -0.89 0.12 12.85
CA THR A 139 0.20 1.09 12.59
C THR A 139 1.10 1.27 13.81
N TYR A 140 0.52 1.41 15.01
CA TYR A 140 1.25 1.66 16.24
C TYR A 140 2.16 0.50 16.67
N GLN A 141 1.96 -0.71 16.15
CA GLN A 141 2.84 -1.85 16.41
C GLN A 141 4.24 -1.68 15.81
N MET A 142 4.38 -0.80 14.82
CA MET A 142 5.63 -0.50 14.12
C MET A 142 6.09 0.95 14.28
N LEU A 143 5.41 1.76 15.12
CA LEU A 143 5.79 3.15 15.40
C LEU A 143 6.21 3.38 16.86
N PRO A 144 7.25 4.21 17.11
CA PRO A 144 7.55 4.74 18.44
C PRO A 144 6.36 5.45 19.06
N LYS A 145 6.20 5.32 20.39
CA LYS A 145 5.14 6.00 21.15
C LYS A 145 5.01 7.50 20.84
N LYS A 146 6.13 8.21 20.64
CA LYS A 146 6.13 9.66 20.33
C LYS A 146 5.49 10.02 18.96
N TYR A 147 5.35 9.05 18.06
CA TYR A 147 4.74 9.21 16.73
C TYR A 147 3.38 8.53 16.61
N GLN A 148 2.88 7.88 17.67
CA GLN A 148 1.54 7.27 17.69
C GLN A 148 0.46 8.36 17.82
N LYS A 149 0.18 9.02 16.69
CA LYS A 149 -0.84 10.06 16.54
C LYS A 149 -1.92 9.58 15.58
N LYS A 150 -3.07 10.28 15.55
CA LYS A 150 -4.09 10.06 14.52
C LYS A 150 -3.88 11.05 13.38
N ALA A 151 -4.34 10.72 12.18
CA ALA A 151 -4.34 11.60 11.01
C ALA A 151 -5.80 11.85 10.55
N PRO A 152 -6.65 12.53 11.36
CA PRO A 152 -8.08 12.65 11.07
C PRO A 152 -8.39 13.46 9.81
N ASN A 153 -7.45 14.29 9.35
CA ASN A 153 -7.59 15.11 8.15
C ASN A 153 -7.23 14.37 6.86
N TYR A 154 -6.68 13.15 6.96
CA TYR A 154 -6.33 12.36 5.77
C TYR A 154 -7.61 11.91 5.07
N LYS A 155 -7.71 12.23 3.77
CA LYS A 155 -8.84 11.76 2.95
C LYS A 155 -8.66 10.27 2.69
N VAL A 156 -9.71 9.48 2.89
CA VAL A 156 -9.69 8.04 2.60
C VAL A 156 -10.84 7.72 1.65
N THR A 157 -10.51 7.19 0.48
CA THR A 157 -11.50 6.88 -0.57
C THR A 157 -11.40 5.42 -0.97
N ILE A 158 -12.55 4.81 -1.24
CA ILE A 158 -12.65 3.48 -1.82
C ILE A 158 -13.17 3.61 -3.25
N ILE A 159 -12.48 3.01 -4.22
CA ILE A 159 -12.82 3.01 -5.64
C ILE A 159 -13.11 1.58 -6.15
N PRO A 160 -14.03 1.37 -7.09
CA PRO A 160 -14.46 0.03 -7.53
C PRO A 160 -13.72 -0.46 -8.78
N ILE A 161 -12.43 -0.12 -8.89
CA ILE A 161 -11.58 -0.52 -10.01
C ILE A 161 -10.27 -1.08 -9.46
N HIS A 162 -9.69 -2.03 -10.19
CA HIS A 162 -8.41 -2.65 -9.81
C HIS A 162 -8.46 -3.40 -8.47
N ASN A 163 -7.29 -3.72 -7.90
CA ASN A 163 -7.15 -4.59 -6.74
C ASN A 163 -6.03 -4.15 -5.76
N ASP A 164 -5.67 -2.86 -5.74
CA ASP A 164 -4.56 -2.34 -4.91
C ASP A 164 -4.99 -1.21 -3.96
N ALA A 165 -4.05 -0.72 -3.15
CA ALA A 165 -4.13 0.51 -2.35
C ALA A 165 -3.03 1.50 -2.76
N HIS A 166 -3.24 2.79 -2.52
CA HIS A 166 -2.29 3.85 -2.85
C HIS A 166 -2.37 5.02 -1.87
N ILE A 167 -1.26 5.72 -1.68
CA ILE A 167 -1.20 7.01 -0.99
C ILE A 167 -0.60 8.07 -1.90
N GLU A 168 -1.34 9.17 -2.09
CA GLU A 168 -0.90 10.36 -2.82
C GLU A 168 -1.23 11.62 -2.02
N SER A 169 -0.24 12.47 -1.74
CA SER A 169 -0.45 13.88 -1.34
C SER A 169 -1.59 14.15 -0.31
N SER A 170 -1.62 13.42 0.80
CA SER A 170 -2.67 13.49 1.86
C SER A 170 -3.97 12.72 1.60
N TRP A 171 -3.94 11.82 0.62
CA TRP A 171 -5.08 11.04 0.18
C TRP A 171 -4.70 9.56 0.06
N MET A 172 -5.43 8.73 0.78
CA MET A 172 -5.37 7.28 0.72
C MET A 172 -6.51 6.76 -0.15
N VAL A 173 -6.18 5.98 -1.17
CA VAL A 173 -7.14 5.42 -2.12
C VAL A 173 -7.03 3.90 -2.09
N TYR A 174 -8.13 3.23 -1.74
CA TYR A 174 -8.25 1.78 -1.80
C TYR A 174 -9.08 1.36 -3.00
N SER A 175 -8.67 0.30 -3.68
CA SER A 175 -9.65 -0.48 -4.44
C SER A 175 -10.60 -1.20 -3.48
N LEU A 176 -11.88 -1.29 -3.84
CA LEU A 176 -12.90 -1.97 -3.06
C LEU A 176 -12.58 -3.46 -2.92
N MET A 177 -11.98 -4.08 -3.93
CA MET A 177 -11.51 -5.47 -3.84
C MET A 177 -10.45 -5.62 -2.74
N ALA A 178 -9.41 -4.78 -2.74
CA ALA A 178 -8.37 -4.84 -1.71
C ALA A 178 -8.97 -4.60 -0.32
N ALA A 179 -9.74 -3.52 -0.16
CA ALA A 179 -10.40 -3.20 1.12
C ALA A 179 -11.24 -4.37 1.64
N TYR A 180 -12.15 -4.89 0.81
CA TYR A 180 -13.06 -5.96 1.21
C TYR A 180 -12.34 -7.26 1.60
N PHE A 181 -11.45 -7.78 0.74
CA PHE A 181 -10.82 -9.08 1.02
C PHE A 181 -9.82 -9.00 2.16
N HIS A 182 -9.01 -7.94 2.23
CA HIS A 182 -8.06 -7.79 3.32
C HIS A 182 -8.76 -7.56 4.65
N ASP A 183 -9.88 -6.81 4.71
CA ASP A 183 -10.63 -6.64 5.96
C ASP A 183 -11.46 -7.86 6.35
N ALA A 184 -11.96 -8.63 5.37
CA ALA A 184 -12.59 -9.92 5.62
C ALA A 184 -11.59 -10.92 6.23
N ASN A 185 -10.31 -10.84 5.84
CA ASN A 185 -9.23 -11.65 6.42
C ASN A 185 -8.78 -11.11 7.78
N LYS A 186 -8.49 -9.81 7.85
CA LYS A 186 -8.00 -9.11 9.03
C LYS A 186 -8.37 -7.63 9.00
N MET A 187 -9.56 -7.32 9.52
CA MET A 187 -10.11 -5.98 9.63
C MET A 187 -9.08 -4.94 10.09
N GLY A 188 -8.87 -3.90 9.27
CA GLY A 188 -8.04 -2.74 9.53
C GLY A 188 -6.54 -2.96 9.35
N ALA A 189 -6.05 -4.16 9.03
CA ALA A 189 -4.61 -4.42 8.92
C ALA A 189 -3.99 -3.69 7.72
N MET A 190 -4.58 -3.80 6.52
CA MET A 190 -4.14 -3.04 5.34
C MET A 190 -4.32 -1.53 5.57
N GLY A 191 -5.38 -1.13 6.28
CA GLY A 191 -5.52 0.22 6.82
C GLY A 191 -4.31 0.68 7.61
N GLY A 192 -3.85 -0.17 8.52
CA GLY A 192 -2.67 0.07 9.34
C GLY A 192 -1.37 0.21 8.55
N HIS A 193 -1.24 -0.54 7.45
CA HIS A 193 -0.13 -0.44 6.50
C HIS A 193 -0.08 0.95 5.87
N GLU A 194 -1.19 1.40 5.28
CA GLU A 194 -1.23 2.72 4.64
C GLU A 194 -1.03 3.85 5.68
N PHE A 195 -1.68 3.79 6.83
CA PHE A 195 -1.45 4.76 7.89
C PHE A 195 -0.01 4.73 8.43
N HIS A 196 0.72 3.62 8.29
CA HIS A 196 2.14 3.58 8.62
C HIS A 196 2.93 4.48 7.69
N HIS A 197 2.69 4.49 6.38
CA HIS A 197 3.34 5.45 5.47
C HIS A 197 3.02 6.91 5.83
N VAL A 198 1.78 7.18 6.25
CA VAL A 198 1.34 8.53 6.67
C VAL A 198 2.04 8.97 7.95
N LEU A 199 2.01 8.12 8.98
CA LEU A 199 2.41 8.49 10.33
C LEU A 199 3.89 8.24 10.61
N ARG A 200 4.57 7.42 9.81
CA ARG A 200 6.00 7.15 10.01
C ARG A 200 6.80 8.42 9.73
N PRO A 201 7.61 8.89 10.69
CA PRO A 201 8.58 9.95 10.41
C PRO A 201 9.57 9.47 9.34
N GLN A 202 10.09 10.37 8.53
CA GLN A 202 11.07 10.05 7.50
C GLN A 202 12.26 10.99 7.62
N LEU A 203 13.48 10.45 7.58
CA LEU A 203 14.65 11.26 7.31
C LEU A 203 14.66 11.65 5.83
N MET A 204 14.53 12.95 5.59
CA MET A 204 14.61 13.59 4.29
C MET A 204 16.02 14.13 4.08
N PHE A 205 16.56 13.90 2.89
CA PHE A 205 17.93 14.22 2.52
C PHE A 205 17.92 15.11 1.28
N GLU A 206 18.76 16.15 1.28
CA GLU A 206 19.15 16.85 0.06
C GLU A 206 20.29 16.05 -0.59
N VAL A 207 19.95 15.21 -1.58
CA VAL A 207 20.87 14.24 -2.19
C VAL A 207 21.42 14.78 -3.51
N GLU A 208 22.71 14.53 -3.76
CA GLU A 208 23.31 14.86 -5.05
C GLU A 208 22.82 13.87 -6.12
N ASN A 209 22.63 14.33 -7.36
CA ASN A 209 22.03 13.54 -8.43
C ASN A 209 22.69 12.15 -8.62
N GLN A 210 24.01 12.08 -8.50
CA GLN A 210 24.75 10.83 -8.64
C GLN A 210 24.44 9.78 -7.56
N ASP A 211 24.04 10.22 -6.36
CA ASP A 211 23.75 9.33 -5.22
C ASP A 211 22.23 9.11 -5.02
N ALA A 212 21.40 9.90 -5.72
CA ALA A 212 19.95 9.93 -5.56
C ALA A 212 19.28 8.56 -5.72
N VAL A 213 19.71 7.76 -6.71
CA VAL A 213 19.13 6.43 -6.95
C VAL A 213 19.38 5.49 -5.78
N ILE A 214 20.57 5.53 -5.18
CA ILE A 214 20.93 4.64 -4.07
C ILE A 214 20.17 5.08 -2.82
N VAL A 215 20.19 6.37 -2.47
CA VAL A 215 19.47 6.87 -1.29
C VAL A 215 17.96 6.63 -1.40
N ASN A 216 17.37 6.85 -2.59
CA ASN A 216 15.96 6.57 -2.83
C ASN A 216 15.63 5.07 -2.70
N LEU A 217 16.52 4.18 -3.18
CA LEU A 217 16.38 2.74 -2.99
C LEU A 217 16.30 2.40 -1.50
N LEU A 218 17.22 2.92 -0.67
CA LEU A 218 17.22 2.63 0.77
C LEU A 218 15.94 3.16 1.45
N GLN A 219 15.46 4.33 1.05
CA GLN A 219 14.20 4.89 1.54
C GLN A 219 13.00 4.01 1.18
N LYS A 220 12.89 3.57 -0.09
CA LYS A 220 11.82 2.68 -0.56
C LYS A 220 11.80 1.34 0.16
N ILE A 221 12.97 0.71 0.32
CA ILE A 221 13.10 -0.56 1.03
C ILE A 221 12.58 -0.44 2.47
N LEU A 222 12.98 0.60 3.21
CA LEU A 222 12.48 0.83 4.57
C LEU A 222 10.98 1.17 4.58
N ASN A 223 10.55 2.02 3.64
CA ASN A 223 9.16 2.49 3.58
C ASN A 223 8.19 1.33 3.53
N GLU A 224 8.38 0.42 2.56
CA GLU A 224 7.54 -0.76 2.40
C GLU A 224 7.83 -1.82 3.45
N GLY A 225 9.12 -2.14 3.68
CA GLY A 225 9.48 -3.25 4.55
C GLY A 225 9.00 -3.09 5.99
N SER A 226 8.98 -1.86 6.50
CA SER A 226 8.44 -1.59 7.83
C SER A 226 6.90 -1.60 7.88
N ALA A 227 6.24 -1.18 6.80
CA ALA A 227 4.79 -1.24 6.66
C ALA A 227 4.30 -2.70 6.50
N ASP A 228 5.02 -3.54 5.76
CA ASP A 228 4.69 -4.95 5.53
C ASP A 228 4.60 -5.77 6.83
N LEU A 229 5.28 -5.34 7.88
CA LEU A 229 5.19 -5.98 9.21
C LEU A 229 3.84 -5.71 9.92
N THR A 230 3.02 -4.79 9.40
CA THR A 230 1.70 -4.45 9.96
C THR A 230 0.58 -5.34 9.42
N ASP A 231 0.68 -5.85 8.19
CA ASP A 231 -0.41 -6.51 7.48
C ASP A 231 -0.01 -7.83 6.79
N LYS A 232 1.15 -7.91 6.11
CA LYS A 232 1.56 -9.09 5.32
C LYS A 232 1.75 -10.35 6.17
N ILE A 233 1.93 -10.21 7.48
CA ILE A 233 1.96 -11.34 8.42
C ILE A 233 0.63 -12.11 8.48
N TYR A 234 -0.47 -11.52 8.03
CA TYR A 234 -1.80 -12.13 7.99
C TYR A 234 -2.17 -12.72 6.62
N GLU A 235 -1.29 -12.62 5.63
CA GLU A 235 -1.52 -13.07 4.24
C GLU A 235 -0.87 -14.44 3.96
N GLY A 236 -0.94 -15.36 4.93
CA GLY A 236 -0.40 -16.72 4.76
C GLY A 236 -1.32 -17.65 3.96
N LYS A 237 -0.89 -18.89 3.73
CA LYS A 237 -1.68 -19.95 3.06
C LYS A 237 -3.07 -20.18 3.69
N ASP A 238 -3.18 -19.98 5.01
CA ASP A 238 -4.42 -20.20 5.77
C ASP A 238 -5.35 -18.98 5.77
N ALA A 239 -4.97 -17.89 5.07
CA ALA A 239 -5.78 -16.68 4.87
C ALA A 239 -6.91 -16.92 3.86
N VAL A 240 -7.79 -17.88 4.14
CA VAL A 240 -8.83 -18.39 3.22
C VAL A 240 -9.86 -17.35 2.80
N LYS A 241 -9.87 -16.19 3.46
CA LYS A 241 -10.71 -15.04 3.11
C LYS A 241 -10.13 -14.20 1.97
N LEU A 242 -8.82 -14.28 1.73
CA LEU A 242 -8.16 -13.63 0.60
C LEU A 242 -8.39 -14.42 -0.70
N LEU A 243 -8.27 -13.74 -1.83
CA LEU A 243 -8.16 -14.40 -3.14
C LEU A 243 -6.84 -15.16 -3.24
N GLU A 244 -6.79 -16.20 -4.07
CA GLU A 244 -5.62 -17.09 -4.17
C GLU A 244 -4.32 -16.33 -4.42
N PHE A 245 -4.31 -15.36 -5.33
CA PHE A 245 -3.13 -14.55 -5.65
C PHE A 245 -2.74 -13.54 -4.54
N GLN A 246 -3.63 -13.26 -3.60
CA GLN A 246 -3.36 -12.40 -2.44
C GLN A 246 -2.84 -13.21 -1.26
N ARG A 247 -2.96 -14.55 -1.31
CA ARG A 247 -2.39 -15.44 -0.30
C ARG A 247 -0.93 -15.65 -0.61
N GLU A 248 -0.16 -15.89 0.44
CA GLU A 248 1.27 -16.19 0.37
C GLU A 248 2.14 -15.06 -0.21
N THR A 249 1.59 -13.87 -0.47
CA THR A 249 2.32 -12.65 -0.89
C THR A 249 3.59 -12.45 -0.06
N ARG A 250 3.50 -12.59 1.26
CA ARG A 250 4.68 -12.49 2.15
C ARG A 250 5.73 -13.57 1.87
N ALA A 251 5.31 -14.82 1.66
CA ALA A 251 6.22 -15.91 1.40
C ALA A 251 6.92 -15.73 0.04
N GLU A 252 6.18 -15.28 -0.97
CA GLU A 252 6.71 -14.91 -2.29
C GLU A 252 7.72 -13.76 -2.17
N PHE A 253 7.38 -12.68 -1.46
CA PHE A 253 8.27 -11.55 -1.23
C PHE A 253 9.56 -11.96 -0.50
N ILE A 254 9.48 -12.85 0.49
CA ILE A 254 10.66 -13.39 1.17
C ILE A 254 11.52 -14.23 0.20
N ALA A 255 10.90 -15.10 -0.60
CA ALA A 255 11.60 -15.97 -1.53
C ALA A 255 12.33 -15.17 -2.64
N ASP A 256 11.68 -14.15 -3.19
CA ASP A 256 12.26 -13.30 -4.23
C ASP A 256 13.17 -12.21 -3.68
N GLY A 257 12.90 -11.73 -2.47
CA GLY A 257 13.70 -10.70 -1.80
C GLY A 257 15.17 -11.08 -1.67
N ALA A 258 15.50 -12.33 -1.35
CA ALA A 258 16.89 -12.80 -1.33
C ALA A 258 17.61 -12.60 -2.68
N LYS A 259 16.91 -12.89 -3.79
CA LYS A 259 17.45 -12.72 -5.16
C LYS A 259 17.62 -11.24 -5.48
N VAL A 260 16.64 -10.42 -5.11
CA VAL A 260 16.68 -8.96 -5.31
C VAL A 260 17.82 -8.32 -4.52
N ILE A 261 17.98 -8.63 -3.23
CA ILE A 261 19.08 -8.10 -2.41
C ILE A 261 20.44 -8.52 -2.99
N LYS A 262 20.58 -9.77 -3.46
CA LYS A 262 21.80 -10.22 -4.13
C LYS A 262 22.09 -9.44 -5.41
N ASN A 263 21.07 -9.13 -6.21
CA ASN A 263 21.22 -8.32 -7.41
C ASN A 263 21.67 -6.89 -7.06
N ILE A 264 21.01 -6.26 -6.08
CA ILE A 264 21.40 -4.94 -5.56
C ILE A 264 22.87 -4.94 -5.12
N ASP A 265 23.27 -5.90 -4.28
CA ASP A 265 24.65 -5.99 -3.80
C ASP A 265 25.65 -6.15 -4.95
N SER A 266 25.34 -7.03 -5.92
CA SER A 266 26.22 -7.26 -7.06
C SER A 266 26.47 -5.99 -7.87
N LEU A 267 25.44 -5.16 -8.08
CA LEU A 267 25.54 -3.92 -8.84
C LEU A 267 26.23 -2.80 -8.06
N LEU A 268 26.01 -2.73 -6.74
CA LEU A 268 26.63 -1.72 -5.87
C LEU A 268 28.07 -2.05 -5.48
N SER A 269 28.47 -3.32 -5.58
CA SER A 269 29.80 -3.80 -5.22
C SER A 269 30.89 -3.60 -6.30
N VAL A 270 30.51 -3.13 -7.50
CA VAL A 270 31.44 -2.93 -8.63
C VAL A 270 32.44 -1.80 -8.33
N LYS A 271 33.72 -1.97 -8.70
CA LYS A 271 34.76 -0.94 -8.56
C LYS A 271 35.48 -0.68 -9.89
N PRO A 272 35.54 0.57 -10.39
CA PRO A 272 34.81 1.74 -9.88
C PRO A 272 33.29 1.63 -10.12
N LEU A 273 32.48 2.12 -9.17
CA LEU A 273 31.03 2.21 -9.32
C LEU A 273 30.66 3.50 -10.05
N ASP A 274 30.06 3.40 -11.22
CA ASP A 274 29.40 4.54 -11.87
C ASP A 274 27.99 4.71 -11.30
N ARG A 275 27.88 5.55 -10.26
CA ARG A 275 26.60 5.79 -9.56
C ARG A 275 25.59 6.51 -10.46
N SER A 276 26.05 7.30 -11.42
CA SER A 276 25.19 8.06 -12.33
C SER A 276 24.45 7.19 -13.35
N ALA A 277 24.99 6.01 -13.65
CA ALA A 277 24.40 5.04 -14.57
C ALA A 277 23.36 4.12 -13.91
N LEU A 278 23.22 4.16 -12.57
CA LEU A 278 22.27 3.31 -11.86
C LEU A 278 20.82 3.66 -12.19
N LYS A 279 19.97 2.63 -12.26
CA LYS A 279 18.54 2.78 -12.48
C LYS A 279 17.77 1.91 -11.50
N MET A 280 16.73 2.46 -10.87
CA MET A 280 15.93 1.78 -9.85
C MET A 280 15.39 0.43 -10.34
N ASN A 281 14.84 0.39 -11.56
CA ASN A 281 14.30 -0.83 -12.16
C ASN A 281 15.36 -1.91 -12.44
N LYS A 282 16.64 -1.54 -12.58
CA LYS A 282 17.75 -2.49 -12.72
C LYS A 282 18.27 -2.99 -11.37
N LEU A 283 18.16 -2.18 -10.32
CA LEU A 283 18.53 -2.56 -8.97
C LEU A 283 17.53 -3.55 -8.38
N ILE A 284 16.23 -3.23 -8.42
CA ILE A 284 15.19 -4.12 -7.89
C ILE A 284 14.94 -5.30 -8.83
N ASN A 285 14.93 -5.06 -10.15
CA ASN A 285 14.85 -6.09 -11.21
C ASN A 285 13.78 -7.18 -11.04
N ILE A 286 12.69 -6.81 -10.37
CA ILE A 286 11.41 -7.51 -10.37
C ILE A 286 10.38 -6.44 -10.78
N GLY A 287 9.14 -6.83 -11.12
CA GLY A 287 8.08 -5.89 -11.50
C GLY A 287 7.95 -4.71 -10.51
N ASN A 288 7.17 -3.69 -10.86
CA ASN A 288 7.01 -2.53 -9.99
C ASN A 288 6.34 -2.92 -8.66
N THR A 289 7.14 -3.11 -7.62
CA THR A 289 6.68 -3.50 -6.26
C THR A 289 6.92 -2.39 -5.24
N SER A 290 7.26 -1.17 -5.69
CA SER A 290 7.54 0.01 -4.86
C SER A 290 8.62 -0.10 -3.78
N GLY A 291 9.16 -1.30 -3.50
CA GLY A 291 10.06 -1.59 -2.40
C GLY A 291 9.64 -2.82 -1.57
N HIS A 292 8.42 -3.35 -1.73
CA HIS A 292 7.88 -4.44 -0.91
C HIS A 292 8.76 -5.67 -0.90
N VAL A 293 9.20 -6.17 -2.07
CA VAL A 293 9.97 -7.42 -2.16
C VAL A 293 11.29 -7.34 -1.36
N PRO A 294 12.20 -6.38 -1.62
CA PRO A 294 13.40 -6.26 -0.80
C PRO A 294 13.10 -5.80 0.64
N GLY A 295 12.10 -4.94 0.84
CA GLY A 295 11.70 -4.42 2.15
C GLY A 295 11.19 -5.50 3.10
N CYS A 296 10.18 -6.26 2.67
CA CYS A 296 9.57 -7.36 3.41
C CYS A 296 10.60 -8.42 3.80
N TYR A 297 11.49 -8.79 2.86
CA TYR A 297 12.56 -9.74 3.14
C TYR A 297 13.53 -9.23 4.22
N MET A 298 13.99 -7.99 4.09
CA MET A 298 14.91 -7.40 5.06
C MET A 298 14.26 -7.22 6.44
N SER A 299 13.01 -6.76 6.49
CA SER A 299 12.28 -6.55 7.74
C SER A 299 11.94 -7.87 8.44
N ASP A 300 11.64 -8.93 7.68
CA ASP A 300 11.44 -10.28 8.20
C ASP A 300 12.71 -10.83 8.86
N ILE A 301 13.87 -10.68 8.24
CA ILE A 301 15.16 -11.09 8.81
C ILE A 301 15.49 -10.30 10.08
N ILE A 302 15.28 -8.99 10.07
CA ILE A 302 15.44 -8.13 11.25
C ILE A 302 14.51 -8.60 12.39
N TYR A 303 13.25 -8.88 12.07
CA TYR A 303 12.24 -9.32 13.02
C TYR A 303 12.60 -10.69 13.62
N LYS A 304 12.94 -11.68 12.80
CA LYS A 304 13.36 -13.03 13.24
C LYS A 304 14.61 -13.01 14.12
N ALA A 305 15.52 -12.07 13.87
CA ALA A 305 16.70 -11.87 14.70
C ALA A 305 16.43 -11.15 16.04
N GLY A 306 15.18 -10.78 16.31
CA GLY A 306 14.73 -10.16 17.56
C GLY A 306 14.91 -8.64 17.64
N TYR A 307 15.20 -7.96 16.54
CA TYR A 307 15.52 -6.53 16.52
C TYR A 307 14.31 -5.61 16.24
N LYS A 308 13.08 -6.09 16.46
CA LYS A 308 11.87 -5.27 16.24
C LYS A 308 11.92 -3.95 17.02
N LYS A 309 12.35 -3.98 18.29
CA LYS A 309 12.40 -2.78 19.14
C LYS A 309 13.39 -1.75 18.61
N GLU A 310 14.55 -2.19 18.15
CA GLU A 310 15.58 -1.36 17.55
C GLU A 310 15.11 -0.79 16.21
N LEU A 311 14.46 -1.60 15.38
CA LEU A 311 13.84 -1.16 14.14
C LEU A 311 12.81 -0.06 14.41
N THR A 312 11.86 -0.29 15.31
CA THR A 312 10.86 0.71 15.68
C THR A 312 11.52 1.98 16.21
N LYS A 313 12.56 1.88 17.03
CA LYS A 313 13.27 3.05 17.59
C LYS A 313 13.87 3.97 16.52
N HIS A 314 14.28 3.41 15.38
CA HIS A 314 14.96 4.11 14.28
C HIS A 314 14.15 4.07 12.97
N ILE A 315 12.82 4.03 13.08
CA ILE A 315 11.90 3.79 11.94
C ILE A 315 11.94 4.88 10.86
N GLU A 316 12.52 6.04 11.17
CA GLU A 316 12.74 7.15 10.24
C GLU A 316 13.95 6.95 9.32
N ASP A 317 14.84 6.01 9.65
CA ASP A 317 16.22 6.03 9.20
C ASP A 317 16.58 4.87 8.27
N PRO A 318 16.69 5.13 6.95
CA PRO A 318 16.97 4.07 5.98
C PRO A 318 18.38 3.47 6.15
N PHE A 319 19.36 4.21 6.66
CA PHE A 319 20.70 3.65 6.88
C PHE A 319 20.73 2.72 8.09
N GLN A 320 20.04 3.08 9.19
CA GLN A 320 19.90 2.19 10.35
C GLN A 320 19.16 0.92 10.00
N PHE A 321 18.17 1.00 9.10
CA PHE A 321 17.51 -0.19 8.56
C PHE A 321 18.50 -1.16 7.91
N ILE A 322 19.39 -0.65 7.04
CA ILE A 322 20.44 -1.48 6.42
C ILE A 322 21.42 -2.04 7.46
N TYR A 323 21.83 -1.25 8.46
CA TYR A 323 22.73 -1.73 9.51
C TYR A 323 22.09 -2.82 10.38
N LEU A 324 20.81 -2.70 10.72
CA LEU A 324 20.08 -3.72 11.44
C LEU A 324 19.97 -5.00 10.62
N TYR A 325 19.72 -4.89 9.31
CA TYR A 325 19.72 -6.03 8.41
C TYR A 325 21.10 -6.69 8.31
N ASP A 326 22.18 -5.94 8.10
CA ASP A 326 23.54 -6.49 8.04
C ASP A 326 23.89 -7.24 9.34
N LYS A 327 23.47 -6.71 10.49
CA LYS A 327 23.63 -7.38 11.79
C LYS A 327 22.75 -8.64 11.92
N ALA A 328 21.53 -8.62 11.40
CA ALA A 328 20.56 -9.71 11.48
C ALA A 328 20.91 -10.86 10.53
N SER A 329 21.23 -10.55 9.27
CA SER A 329 21.58 -11.53 8.23
C SER A 329 22.80 -12.37 8.61
N LYS A 330 23.77 -11.82 9.32
CA LYS A 330 24.92 -12.58 9.86
C LYS A 330 24.55 -13.65 10.89
N LYS A 331 23.34 -13.59 11.47
CA LYS A 331 22.82 -14.59 12.43
C LYS A 331 21.90 -15.62 11.77
N ASP A 332 21.39 -15.33 10.58
CA ASP A 332 20.46 -16.20 9.86
C ASP A 332 21.19 -16.91 8.71
N LYS A 333 21.29 -18.24 8.79
CA LYS A 333 21.99 -19.07 7.79
C LYS A 333 21.37 -19.00 6.39
N ASN A 334 20.10 -18.59 6.29
CA ASN A 334 19.37 -18.52 5.03
C ASN A 334 19.30 -17.08 4.48
N ALA A 335 19.80 -16.09 5.23
CA ALA A 335 19.82 -14.70 4.80
C ALA A 335 21.02 -14.42 3.88
N TYR A 336 20.81 -13.55 2.90
CA TYR A 336 21.89 -13.05 2.06
C TYR A 336 22.68 -11.97 2.81
N VAL A 337 23.97 -12.16 3.00
CA VAL A 337 24.84 -11.18 3.65
C VAL A 337 25.40 -10.23 2.58
N LEU A 338 25.18 -8.92 2.76
CA LEU A 338 25.70 -7.88 1.87
C LEU A 338 27.24 -7.89 1.88
N SER A 339 27.85 -7.61 0.74
CA SER A 339 29.30 -7.46 0.63
C SER A 339 29.83 -6.30 1.47
N SER A 340 31.10 -6.40 1.90
CA SER A 340 31.76 -5.30 2.58
C SER A 340 31.82 -4.05 1.71
N THR A 341 31.98 -4.19 0.40
CA THR A 341 31.99 -3.06 -0.55
C THR A 341 30.68 -2.28 -0.52
N THR A 342 29.54 -2.96 -0.58
CA THR A 342 28.23 -2.30 -0.50
C THR A 342 28.03 -1.67 0.87
N MET A 343 28.43 -2.36 1.96
CA MET A 343 28.31 -1.79 3.30
C MET A 343 29.20 -0.57 3.52
N ASP A 344 30.35 -0.49 2.86
CA ASP A 344 31.23 0.66 2.90
C ASP A 344 30.65 1.84 2.10
N LEU A 345 30.02 1.58 0.96
CA LEU A 345 29.24 2.57 0.22
C LEU A 345 28.08 3.12 1.07
N VAL A 346 27.33 2.25 1.74
CA VAL A 346 26.24 2.66 2.65
C VAL A 346 26.77 3.58 3.76
N ARG A 347 27.89 3.22 4.39
CA ARG A 347 28.55 4.03 5.42
C ARG A 347 29.05 5.38 4.90
N GLU A 348 29.58 5.41 3.68
CA GLU A 348 30.00 6.64 3.02
C GLU A 348 28.82 7.60 2.81
N LEU A 349 27.72 7.10 2.24
CA LEU A 349 26.51 7.88 2.00
C LEU A 349 25.87 8.35 3.31
N ASP A 350 25.84 7.48 4.32
CA ASP A 350 25.34 7.82 5.66
C ASP A 350 26.13 8.99 6.26
N LYS A 351 27.47 8.92 6.25
CA LYS A 351 28.34 10.00 6.72
C LYS A 351 28.13 11.29 5.93
N LYS A 352 27.88 11.20 4.62
CA LYS A 352 27.69 12.34 3.74
C LYS A 352 26.35 13.05 3.97
N TYR A 353 25.27 12.30 4.15
CA TYR A 353 23.90 12.83 4.12
C TYR A 353 23.22 12.95 5.48
N ARG A 354 23.50 12.07 6.45
CA ARG A 354 22.85 12.10 7.77
C ARG A 354 22.99 13.45 8.50
N PRO A 355 24.16 14.12 8.54
CA PRO A 355 24.29 15.39 9.26
C PRO A 355 23.42 16.52 8.71
N LYS A 356 22.94 16.39 7.46
CA LYS A 356 22.11 17.37 6.75
C LYS A 356 20.63 16.98 6.73
N ALA A 357 20.30 15.79 7.23
CA ALA A 357 18.96 15.24 7.14
C ALA A 357 17.98 15.98 8.06
N LYS A 358 16.73 16.09 7.62
CA LYS A 358 15.63 16.61 8.43
C LYS A 358 14.62 15.50 8.66
N VAL A 359 14.06 15.43 9.86
CA VAL A 359 12.94 14.54 10.13
C VAL A 359 11.67 15.24 9.71
N GLU A 360 10.96 14.66 8.75
CA GLU A 360 9.63 15.09 8.35
C GLU A 360 8.61 14.03 8.78
N GLN A 361 7.42 14.46 9.15
CA GLN A 361 6.27 13.61 9.39
C GLN A 361 5.12 14.31 8.69
N TYR A 362 4.37 13.61 7.84
CA TYR A 362 3.17 14.18 7.25
C TYR A 362 2.23 14.58 8.41
N GLN A 363 1.93 15.88 8.51
CA GLN A 363 1.04 16.47 9.52
C GLN A 363 -0.34 16.72 8.92
#